data_AF-A7SPT5-F1
#
_entry.id   AF-A7SPT5-F1
#
_cell.length_a   1.000
_cell.length_b   1.000
_cell.length_c   1.000
_cell.angle_alpha   90.00
_cell.angle_beta   90.00
_cell.angle_gamma   90.00
#
_symmetry.space_group_name_H-M   'P 1'
#
loop_
_entity.id
_entity.type
_entity.pdbx_description
1 polymer ?
#
loop_
_entity_poly.entity_id
_entity_poly.type
_entity_poly.pdbx_seq_one_letter_code
_entity_poly.pdbx_strand_id
1 'polypeptide(L)'
;MSIASDKDLEFADPKEEAAYWKRLAEEYEQKWQEAREELDEFQEGSRELEAELEAQLEQAEARQRELLAAKARLEAENESLKEKLESSQNEAYLTVTALQDETAQLKAVREELQKYVRELEQANDDLERAKRATVCSLEDFEHRLNQAIERNAILENELDEKETLQETVQRLKDEARDLRQELAVRQLEKKKPEDFNKENKEPADKLSTPVKTEAIPSEPLANLHTNTIATSPLHAGYGSSPLTPSARISALNIVGDLLRKVGALESKLASCRNFVKEQPHN
;
A
#
# COMPACT_ATOMS: atom_id res chain seq x y z
N MET A 1 -99.99 -25.14 49.17
CA MET A 1 -101.32 -25.19 48.55
C MET A 1 -102.10 -26.32 49.23
N SER A 2 -102.89 -26.00 50.25
CA SER A 2 -103.72 -27.00 50.92
C SER A 2 -105.00 -27.14 50.11
N ILE A 3 -105.13 -28.24 49.37
CA ILE A 3 -106.39 -28.62 48.74
C ILE A 3 -107.32 -28.95 49.90
N ALA A 4 -108.17 -27.99 50.28
CA ALA A 4 -109.26 -28.26 51.20
C ALA A 4 -110.13 -29.32 50.54
N SER A 5 -110.23 -30.47 51.21
CA SER A 5 -111.00 -31.62 50.76
C SER A 5 -112.44 -31.19 50.52
N ASP A 6 -112.91 -31.44 49.31
CA ASP A 6 -114.22 -31.13 48.72
C ASP A 6 -115.40 -31.89 49.37
N LYS A 7 -115.30 -32.21 50.67
CA LYS A 7 -116.15 -33.22 51.32
C LYS A 7 -117.12 -32.74 52.39
N ASP A 8 -117.07 -31.48 52.85
CA ASP A 8 -118.05 -30.95 53.80
C ASP A 8 -118.31 -29.45 53.55
N LEU A 9 -118.77 -29.09 52.35
CA LEU A 9 -119.28 -27.75 52.05
C LEU A 9 -120.83 -27.78 52.11
N GLU A 10 -121.40 -27.48 53.27
CA GLU A 10 -122.86 -27.27 53.41
C GLU A 10 -123.18 -25.79 53.14
N PHE A 11 -124.01 -25.53 52.13
CA PHE A 11 -124.46 -24.19 51.75
C PHE A 11 -125.89 -23.95 52.22
N ALA A 12 -126.20 -22.76 52.72
CA ALA A 12 -127.53 -22.45 53.27
C ALA A 12 -128.59 -22.16 52.18
N ASP A 13 -128.16 -21.76 50.97
CA ASP A 13 -128.98 -21.44 49.80
C ASP A 13 -128.16 -21.77 48.53
N PRO A 14 -128.75 -22.35 47.47
CA PRO A 14 -128.11 -22.52 46.15
C PRO A 14 -127.37 -21.28 45.60
N LYS A 15 -127.80 -20.06 46.00
CA LYS A 15 -127.09 -18.82 45.64
C LYS A 15 -125.73 -18.65 46.32
N GLU A 16 -125.59 -19.13 47.55
CA GLU A 16 -124.34 -19.05 48.32
C GLU A 16 -123.31 -20.05 47.79
N GLU A 17 -123.76 -21.25 47.41
CA GLU A 17 -122.97 -22.25 46.70
C GLU A 17 -122.44 -21.71 45.37
N ALA A 18 -123.31 -21.11 44.56
CA ALA A 18 -122.91 -20.50 43.29
C ALA A 18 -121.89 -19.36 43.48
N ALA A 19 -122.01 -18.57 44.55
CA ALA A 19 -121.07 -17.50 44.87
C ALA A 19 -119.71 -18.02 45.35
N TYR A 20 -119.68 -19.11 46.12
CA TYR A 20 -118.44 -19.76 46.56
C TYR A 20 -117.67 -20.36 45.37
N TRP A 21 -118.33 -21.17 44.54
CA TRP A 21 -117.70 -21.76 43.35
C TRP A 21 -117.25 -20.69 42.35
N LYS A 22 -118.00 -19.59 42.22
CA LYS A 22 -117.59 -18.45 41.41
C LYS A 22 -116.31 -17.79 41.92
N ARG A 23 -116.22 -17.50 43.23
CA ARG A 23 -114.98 -16.94 43.83
C ARG A 23 -113.82 -17.91 43.71
N LEU A 24 -114.04 -19.20 43.93
CA LEU A 24 -112.98 -20.21 43.83
C LEU A 24 -112.49 -20.35 42.38
N ALA A 25 -113.39 -20.29 41.39
CA ALA A 25 -113.03 -20.23 39.99
C ALA A 25 -112.23 -18.97 39.65
N GLU A 26 -112.66 -17.79 40.14
CA GLU A 26 -111.94 -16.52 39.99
C GLU A 26 -110.53 -16.59 40.62
N GLU A 27 -110.38 -17.18 41.81
CA GLU A 27 -109.06 -17.38 42.44
C GLU A 27 -108.15 -18.34 41.66
N TYR A 28 -108.69 -19.44 41.13
CA TYR A 28 -107.90 -20.36 40.31
C TYR A 28 -107.54 -19.76 38.96
N GLU A 29 -108.45 -18.99 38.35
CA GLU A 29 -108.17 -18.23 37.14
C GLU A 29 -107.04 -17.22 37.39
N GLN A 30 -107.08 -16.48 38.50
CA GLN A 30 -106.03 -15.53 38.87
C GLN A 30 -104.69 -16.23 39.11
N LYS A 31 -104.64 -17.32 39.89
CA LYS A 31 -103.42 -18.11 40.10
C LYS A 31 -102.86 -18.70 38.81
N TRP A 32 -103.74 -19.13 37.91
CA TRP A 32 -103.33 -19.63 36.59
C TRP A 32 -102.76 -18.50 35.71
N GLN A 33 -103.36 -17.31 35.75
CA GLN A 33 -102.84 -16.12 35.07
C GLN A 33 -101.46 -15.74 35.61
N GLU A 34 -101.30 -15.63 36.93
CA GLU A 34 -100.02 -15.31 37.58
C GLU A 34 -98.93 -16.33 37.23
N ALA A 35 -99.22 -17.63 37.32
CA ALA A 35 -98.25 -18.67 36.97
C ALA A 35 -97.90 -18.68 35.47
N ARG A 36 -98.83 -18.26 34.62
CA ARG A 36 -98.59 -18.11 33.18
C ARG A 36 -97.69 -16.91 32.91
N GLU A 37 -97.95 -15.77 33.54
CA GLU A 37 -97.11 -14.57 33.44
C GLU A 37 -95.69 -14.85 33.94
N GLU A 38 -95.54 -15.53 35.09
CA GLU A 38 -94.23 -15.92 35.63
C GLU A 38 -93.46 -16.85 34.67
N LEU A 39 -94.15 -17.80 34.03
CA LEU A 39 -93.55 -18.68 33.04
C LEU A 39 -93.10 -17.90 31.79
N ASP A 40 -93.92 -16.96 31.32
CA ASP A 40 -93.61 -16.13 30.16
C ASP A 40 -92.39 -15.23 30.46
N GLU A 41 -92.34 -14.58 31.62
CA GLU A 41 -91.17 -13.81 32.09
C GLU A 41 -89.90 -14.66 32.19
N PHE A 42 -90.00 -15.88 32.74
CA PHE A 42 -88.86 -16.79 32.84
C PHE A 42 -88.35 -17.22 31.46
N GLN A 43 -89.26 -17.48 30.50
CA GLN A 43 -88.91 -17.83 29.13
C GLN A 43 -88.24 -16.66 28.41
N GLU A 44 -88.75 -15.44 28.57
CA GLU A 44 -88.15 -14.24 28.01
C GLU A 44 -86.76 -13.98 28.59
N GLY A 45 -86.61 -14.00 29.92
CA GLY A 45 -85.32 -13.83 30.57
C GLY A 45 -84.28 -14.91 30.20
N SER A 46 -84.74 -16.16 30.00
CA SER A 46 -83.86 -17.24 29.50
C SER A 46 -83.37 -16.98 28.08
N ARG A 47 -84.26 -16.51 27.19
CA ARG A 47 -83.89 -16.15 25.81
C ARG A 47 -82.95 -14.96 25.74
N GLU A 48 -83.16 -13.95 26.58
CA GLU A 48 -82.27 -12.78 26.67
C GLU A 48 -80.88 -13.21 27.14
N LEU A 49 -80.78 -14.06 28.18
CA LEU A 49 -79.51 -14.58 28.67
C LEU A 49 -78.79 -15.45 27.63
N GLU A 50 -79.51 -16.32 26.92
CA GLU A 50 -78.96 -17.12 25.83
C GLU A 50 -78.38 -16.21 24.73
N ALA A 51 -79.13 -15.17 24.32
CA ALA A 51 -78.66 -14.21 23.31
C ALA A 51 -77.41 -13.44 23.78
N GLU A 52 -77.33 -13.05 25.06
CA GLU A 52 -76.14 -12.42 25.63
C GLU A 52 -74.91 -13.35 25.60
N LEU A 53 -75.11 -14.63 25.95
CA LEU A 53 -74.04 -15.63 25.92
C LEU A 53 -73.57 -15.93 24.50
N GLU A 54 -74.49 -16.04 23.54
CA GLU A 54 -74.17 -16.20 22.11
C GLU A 54 -73.38 -15.00 21.58
N ALA A 55 -73.79 -13.77 21.92
CA ALA A 55 -73.07 -12.56 21.53
C ALA A 55 -71.64 -12.51 22.12
N GLN A 56 -71.47 -12.92 23.37
CA GLN A 56 -70.14 -13.02 23.99
C GLN A 56 -69.26 -14.09 23.33
N LEU A 57 -69.85 -15.24 23.01
CA LEU A 57 -69.16 -16.33 22.31
C LEU A 57 -68.71 -15.86 20.92
N GLU A 58 -69.60 -15.25 20.14
CA GLU A 58 -69.29 -14.73 18.81
C GLU A 58 -68.16 -13.70 18.86
N GLN A 59 -68.21 -12.79 19.85
CA GLN A 59 -67.15 -11.80 20.05
C GLN A 59 -65.81 -12.47 20.42
N ALA A 60 -65.82 -13.48 21.27
CA ALA A 60 -64.60 -14.22 21.64
C ALA A 60 -64.01 -14.98 20.45
N GLU A 61 -64.85 -15.64 19.65
CA GLU A 61 -64.44 -16.33 18.42
C GLU A 61 -63.91 -15.35 17.37
N ALA A 62 -64.51 -14.17 17.25
CA ALA A 62 -64.01 -13.11 16.36
C ALA A 62 -62.61 -12.65 16.77
N ARG A 63 -62.39 -12.36 18.06
CA ARG A 63 -61.06 -12.02 18.58
C ARG A 63 -60.05 -13.16 18.37
N GLN A 64 -60.46 -14.40 18.57
CA GLN A 64 -59.58 -15.56 18.34
C GLN A 64 -59.17 -15.65 16.86
N ARG A 65 -60.12 -15.46 15.93
CA ARG A 65 -59.83 -15.43 14.49
C ARG A 65 -58.86 -14.31 14.13
N GLU A 66 -59.05 -13.10 14.66
CA GLU A 66 -58.15 -11.96 14.44
C GLU A 66 -56.75 -12.23 14.97
N LEU A 67 -56.63 -12.77 16.20
CA LEU A 67 -55.34 -13.12 16.79
C LEU A 67 -54.60 -14.20 15.99
N LEU A 68 -55.31 -15.21 15.48
CA LEU A 68 -54.71 -16.23 14.62
C LEU A 68 -54.25 -15.66 13.28
N ALA A 69 -55.02 -14.76 12.67
CA ALA A 69 -54.62 -14.07 11.45
C ALA A 69 -53.39 -13.17 11.67
N ALA A 70 -53.36 -12.43 12.78
CA ALA A 70 -52.21 -11.62 13.17
C ALA A 70 -50.96 -12.47 13.43
N LYS A 71 -51.11 -13.60 14.13
CA LYS A 71 -50.02 -14.56 14.35
C LYS A 71 -49.46 -15.07 13.03
N ALA A 72 -50.31 -15.54 12.12
CA ALA A 72 -49.87 -16.06 10.82
C ALA A 72 -49.14 -14.98 9.99
N ARG A 73 -49.63 -13.73 10.03
CA ARG A 73 -48.96 -12.61 9.37
C ARG A 73 -47.59 -12.33 9.96
N LEU A 74 -47.48 -12.28 11.30
CA LEU A 74 -46.21 -12.05 11.99
C LEU A 74 -45.21 -13.20 11.75
N GLU A 75 -45.68 -14.45 11.70
CA GLU A 75 -44.85 -15.61 11.37
C GLU A 75 -44.30 -15.51 9.94
N ALA A 76 -45.14 -15.14 8.97
CA ALA A 76 -44.69 -14.93 7.58
C ALA A 76 -43.70 -13.77 7.44
N GLU A 77 -43.92 -12.67 8.17
CA GLU A 77 -42.98 -11.55 8.19
C GLU A 77 -41.64 -11.94 8.84
N ASN A 78 -41.69 -12.69 9.93
CA ASN A 78 -40.49 -13.18 10.61
C ASN A 78 -39.66 -14.09 9.69
N GLU A 79 -40.32 -15.01 8.97
CA GLU A 79 -39.64 -15.89 8.02
C GLU A 79 -39.04 -15.10 6.85
N SER A 80 -39.78 -14.13 6.30
CA SER A 80 -39.25 -13.23 5.27
C SER A 80 -38.03 -12.43 5.74
N LEU A 81 -38.03 -11.97 6.99
CA LEU A 81 -36.90 -11.24 7.58
C LEU A 81 -35.69 -12.16 7.79
N LYS A 82 -35.89 -13.41 8.21
CA LYS A 82 -34.81 -14.40 8.31
C LYS A 82 -34.20 -14.71 6.95
N GLU A 83 -35.01 -14.98 5.94
CA GLU A 83 -34.53 -15.23 4.57
C GLU A 83 -33.71 -14.05 4.02
N LYS A 84 -34.19 -12.81 4.24
CA LYS A 84 -33.45 -11.60 3.85
C LYS A 84 -32.13 -11.46 4.59
N LEU A 85 -32.13 -11.74 5.90
CA LEU A 85 -30.93 -11.69 6.71
C LEU A 85 -29.90 -12.73 6.24
N GLU A 86 -30.33 -13.97 6.01
CA GLU A 86 -29.47 -15.05 5.53
C GLU A 86 -28.91 -14.75 4.13
N SER A 87 -29.75 -14.26 3.21
CA SER A 87 -29.32 -13.82 1.88
C SER A 87 -28.27 -12.71 1.95
N SER A 88 -28.51 -11.68 2.77
CA SER A 88 -27.56 -10.58 2.97
C SER A 88 -26.26 -11.05 3.63
N GLN A 89 -26.32 -11.97 4.59
CA GLN A 89 -25.14 -12.55 5.22
C GLN A 89 -24.33 -13.38 4.22
N ASN A 90 -24.98 -14.16 3.37
CA ASN A 90 -24.32 -14.94 2.32
C ASN A 90 -23.64 -14.02 1.29
N GLU A 91 -24.32 -12.96 0.85
CA GLU A 91 -23.72 -11.97 -0.06
C GLU A 91 -22.53 -11.25 0.59
N ALA A 92 -22.65 -10.84 1.85
CA ALA A 92 -21.56 -10.25 2.61
C ALA A 92 -20.37 -11.23 2.75
N TYR A 93 -20.64 -12.51 3.00
CA TYR A 93 -19.60 -13.52 3.10
C TYR A 93 -18.86 -13.73 1.77
N LEU A 94 -19.60 -13.82 0.66
CA LEU A 94 -19.02 -13.97 -0.69
C LEU A 94 -18.19 -12.75 -1.07
N THR A 95 -18.68 -11.54 -0.82
CA THR A 95 -17.95 -10.30 -1.12
C THR A 95 -16.69 -10.16 -0.26
N VAL A 96 -16.75 -10.47 1.03
CA VAL A 96 -15.57 -10.49 1.92
C VAL A 96 -14.54 -11.50 1.43
N THR A 97 -14.96 -12.70 1.05
CA THR A 97 -14.06 -13.74 0.54
C THR A 97 -13.38 -13.27 -0.75
N ALA A 98 -14.12 -12.71 -1.70
CA ALA A 98 -13.56 -12.17 -2.94
C ALA A 98 -12.54 -11.05 -2.69
N LEU A 99 -12.83 -10.13 -1.77
CA LEU A 99 -11.91 -9.05 -1.40
C LEU A 99 -10.65 -9.56 -0.68
N GLN A 100 -10.78 -10.62 0.11
CA GLN A 100 -9.63 -11.29 0.75
C GLN A 100 -8.73 -11.94 -0.30
N ASP A 101 -9.30 -12.61 -1.30
CA ASP A 101 -8.58 -13.22 -2.40
C ASP A 101 -7.85 -12.16 -3.26
N GLU A 102 -8.52 -11.07 -3.62
CA GLU A 102 -7.91 -9.95 -4.35
C GLU A 102 -6.76 -9.33 -3.54
N THR A 103 -6.95 -9.14 -2.23
CA THR A 103 -5.89 -8.64 -1.34
C THR A 103 -4.69 -9.59 -1.29
N ALA A 104 -4.92 -10.90 -1.27
CA ALA A 104 -3.86 -11.89 -1.31
C ALA A 104 -3.10 -11.86 -2.64
N GLN A 105 -3.81 -11.76 -3.76
CA GLN A 105 -3.22 -11.63 -5.10
C GLN A 105 -2.37 -10.36 -5.21
N LEU A 106 -2.89 -9.20 -4.79
CA LEU A 106 -2.15 -7.94 -4.81
C LEU A 106 -0.89 -7.99 -3.94
N LYS A 107 -0.94 -8.65 -2.79
CA LYS A 107 0.25 -8.86 -1.94
C LYS A 107 1.29 -9.74 -2.63
N ALA A 108 0.87 -10.82 -3.29
CA ALA A 108 1.77 -11.70 -4.04
C ALA A 108 2.44 -10.95 -5.20
N VAL A 109 1.68 -10.20 -6.01
CA VAL A 109 2.23 -9.37 -7.10
C VAL A 109 3.20 -8.31 -6.57
N ARG A 110 2.86 -7.66 -5.45
CA ARG A 110 3.77 -6.69 -4.81
C ARG A 110 5.08 -7.35 -4.39
N GLU A 111 5.04 -8.55 -3.82
CA GLU A 111 6.24 -9.29 -3.40
C GLU A 111 7.11 -9.70 -4.59
N GLU A 112 6.47 -10.14 -5.69
CA GLU A 112 7.15 -10.44 -6.94
C GLU A 112 7.83 -9.19 -7.55
N LEU A 113 7.11 -8.06 -7.62
CA LEU A 113 7.68 -6.79 -8.09
C LEU A 113 8.84 -6.32 -7.20
N GLN A 114 8.73 -6.46 -5.88
CA GLN A 114 9.84 -6.13 -4.98
C GLN A 114 11.05 -7.02 -5.22
N LYS A 115 10.84 -8.31 -5.51
CA LYS A 115 11.94 -9.21 -5.87
C LYS A 115 12.58 -8.77 -7.19
N TYR A 116 11.76 -8.48 -8.20
CA TYR A 116 12.22 -8.02 -9.51
C TYR A 116 13.01 -6.70 -9.43
N VAL A 117 12.58 -5.75 -8.60
CA VAL A 117 13.35 -4.50 -8.35
C VAL A 117 14.74 -4.80 -7.82
N ARG A 118 14.87 -5.71 -6.83
CA ARG A 118 16.19 -6.10 -6.31
C ARG A 118 17.06 -6.78 -7.36
N GLU A 119 16.47 -7.61 -8.21
CA GLU A 119 17.18 -8.26 -9.32
C GLU A 119 17.69 -7.22 -10.34
N LEU A 120 16.89 -6.19 -10.65
CA LEU A 120 17.31 -5.08 -11.51
C LEU A 120 18.41 -4.21 -10.87
N GLU A 121 18.30 -3.92 -9.57
CA GLU A 121 19.33 -3.18 -8.82
C GLU A 121 20.66 -3.94 -8.87
N GLN A 122 20.65 -5.26 -8.63
CA GLN A 122 21.84 -6.10 -8.71
C GLN A 122 22.44 -6.11 -10.14
N ALA A 123 21.61 -6.27 -11.17
CA ALA A 123 22.07 -6.25 -12.56
C ALA A 123 22.70 -4.90 -12.94
N ASN A 124 22.15 -3.79 -12.41
CA ASN A 124 22.71 -2.46 -12.61
C ASN A 124 24.07 -2.30 -11.92
N ASP A 125 24.21 -2.77 -10.67
CA ASP A 125 25.49 -2.77 -9.96
C ASP A 125 26.57 -3.56 -10.71
N ASP A 126 26.20 -4.73 -11.25
CA ASP A 126 27.11 -5.55 -12.06
C ASP A 126 27.49 -4.85 -13.38
N LEU A 127 26.55 -4.16 -14.02
CA LEU A 127 26.80 -3.38 -15.22
C LEU A 127 27.73 -2.19 -14.94
N GLU A 128 27.54 -1.49 -13.83
CA GLU A 128 28.43 -0.42 -13.39
C GLU A 128 29.84 -0.94 -13.10
N ARG A 129 29.96 -2.11 -12.46
CA ARG A 129 31.25 -2.76 -12.22
C ARG A 129 31.95 -3.10 -13.53
N ALA A 130 31.23 -3.70 -14.47
CA ALA A 130 31.76 -4.01 -15.80
C ALA A 130 32.21 -2.74 -16.52
N LYS A 131 31.40 -1.67 -16.48
CA LYS A 131 31.75 -0.36 -17.03
C LYS A 131 33.06 0.16 -16.43
N ARG A 132 33.21 0.18 -15.10
CA ARG A 132 34.45 0.64 -14.43
C ARG A 132 35.67 -0.18 -14.87
N ALA A 133 35.53 -1.50 -14.97
CA ALA A 133 36.61 -2.36 -15.45
C ALA A 133 36.99 -2.06 -16.91
N THR A 134 36.01 -1.84 -17.80
CA THR A 134 36.27 -1.48 -19.20
C THR A 134 36.96 -0.12 -19.33
N VAL A 135 36.54 0.89 -18.55
CA VAL A 135 37.18 2.21 -18.54
C VAL A 135 38.63 2.10 -18.08
N CYS A 136 38.89 1.41 -16.97
CA CYS A 136 40.27 1.19 -16.49
C CYS A 136 41.14 0.48 -17.54
N SER A 137 40.58 -0.53 -18.24
CA SER A 137 41.32 -1.21 -19.32
C SER A 137 41.60 -0.29 -20.50
N LEU A 138 40.68 0.61 -20.85
CA LEU A 138 40.89 1.60 -21.91
C LEU A 138 41.98 2.61 -21.52
N GLU A 139 41.94 3.12 -20.29
CA GLU A 139 42.96 4.01 -19.75
C GLU A 139 44.36 3.34 -19.75
N ASP A 140 44.44 2.05 -19.42
CA ASP A 140 45.68 1.28 -19.51
C ASP A 140 46.20 1.17 -20.96
N PHE A 141 45.29 0.98 -21.93
CA PHE A 141 45.66 0.96 -23.35
C PHE A 141 46.12 2.32 -23.84
N GLU A 142 45.43 3.40 -23.46
CA GLU A 142 45.81 4.78 -23.77
C GLU A 142 47.21 5.10 -23.21
N HIS A 143 47.48 4.71 -21.97
CA HIS A 143 48.80 4.91 -21.36
C HIS A 143 49.90 4.15 -22.12
N ARG A 144 49.67 2.89 -22.50
CA ARG A 144 50.63 2.11 -23.30
C ARG A 144 50.86 2.71 -24.68
N LEU A 145 49.81 3.20 -25.33
CA LEU A 145 49.90 3.89 -26.62
C LEU A 145 50.71 5.18 -26.49
N ASN A 146 50.45 5.99 -25.47
CA ASN A 146 51.22 7.21 -25.22
C ASN A 146 52.71 6.92 -25.00
N GLN A 147 53.05 5.91 -24.20
CA GLN A 147 54.45 5.50 -24.05
C GLN A 147 55.06 4.99 -25.36
N ALA A 148 54.28 4.32 -26.22
CA ALA A 148 54.77 3.88 -27.52
C ALA A 148 55.00 5.08 -28.46
N ILE A 149 54.14 6.10 -28.42
CA ILE A 149 54.32 7.35 -29.15
C ILE A 149 55.57 8.09 -28.67
N GLU A 150 55.76 8.22 -27.35
CA GLU A 150 56.96 8.84 -26.76
C GLU A 150 58.25 8.13 -27.20
N ARG A 151 58.26 6.79 -27.19
CA ARG A 151 59.40 6.01 -27.69
C ARG A 151 59.65 6.22 -29.19
N ASN A 152 58.60 6.28 -30.01
CA ASN A 152 58.76 6.57 -31.44
C ASN A 152 59.33 7.98 -31.67
N ALA A 153 58.86 8.99 -30.92
CA ALA A 153 59.40 10.34 -31.02
C ALA A 153 60.89 10.42 -30.65
N ILE A 154 61.34 9.65 -29.64
CA ILE A 154 62.76 9.53 -29.30
C ILE A 154 63.53 8.89 -30.46
N LEU A 155 63.03 7.79 -31.01
CA LEU A 155 63.67 7.10 -32.15
C LEU A 155 63.73 7.98 -33.41
N GLU A 156 62.71 8.79 -33.68
CA GLU A 156 62.70 9.77 -34.77
C GLU A 156 63.82 10.80 -34.57
N ASN A 157 63.96 11.38 -33.38
CA ASN A 157 65.06 12.30 -33.07
C ASN A 157 66.45 11.65 -33.20
N GLU A 158 66.61 10.40 -32.74
CA GLU A 158 67.87 9.65 -32.91
C GLU A 158 68.21 9.42 -34.40
N LEU A 159 67.19 9.27 -35.25
CA LEU A 159 67.34 9.13 -36.69
C LEU A 159 67.76 10.46 -37.34
N ASP A 160 67.15 11.57 -36.93
CA ASP A 160 67.51 12.91 -37.37
C ASP A 160 68.95 13.28 -36.96
N GLU A 161 69.35 12.99 -35.71
CA GLU A 161 70.74 13.17 -35.25
C GLU A 161 71.72 12.35 -36.10
N LYS A 162 71.35 11.11 -36.44
CA LYS A 162 72.16 10.27 -37.32
C LYS A 162 72.27 10.86 -38.73
N GLU A 163 71.20 11.43 -39.28
CA GLU A 163 71.21 12.09 -40.59
C GLU A 163 72.11 13.32 -40.59
N THR A 164 71.99 14.22 -39.60
CA THR A 164 72.88 15.39 -39.47
C THR A 164 74.36 15.00 -39.31
N LEU A 165 74.65 13.93 -38.56
CA LEU A 165 76.01 13.38 -38.48
C LEU A 165 76.49 12.83 -39.83
N GLN A 166 75.62 12.21 -40.62
CA GLN A 166 75.97 11.77 -41.97
C GLN A 166 76.28 12.96 -42.89
N GLU A 167 75.48 14.02 -42.85
CA GLU A 167 75.74 15.25 -43.62
C GLU A 167 77.07 15.89 -43.24
N THR A 168 77.36 16.02 -41.94
CA THR A 168 78.65 16.59 -41.48
C THR A 168 79.83 15.71 -41.88
N VAL A 169 79.72 14.38 -41.78
CA VAL A 169 80.74 13.44 -42.27
C VAL A 169 80.93 13.59 -43.78
N GLN A 170 79.85 13.76 -44.54
CA GLN A 170 79.93 13.94 -45.99
C GLN A 170 80.61 15.26 -46.34
N ARG A 171 80.26 16.36 -45.67
CA ARG A 171 80.93 17.65 -45.81
C ARG A 171 82.41 17.57 -45.48
N LEU A 172 82.79 16.94 -44.35
CA LEU A 172 84.19 16.74 -43.99
C LEU A 172 84.95 15.88 -45.00
N LYS A 173 84.30 14.89 -45.62
CA LYS A 173 84.89 14.12 -46.73
C LYS A 173 85.14 14.98 -47.94
N ASP A 174 84.21 15.86 -48.29
CA ASP A 174 84.36 16.79 -49.42
C ASP A 174 85.47 17.81 -49.13
N GLU A 175 85.50 18.41 -47.94
CA GLU A 175 86.59 19.30 -47.49
C GLU A 175 87.96 18.58 -47.50
N ALA A 176 88.02 17.33 -47.00
CA ALA A 176 89.25 16.53 -47.06
C ALA A 176 89.66 16.18 -48.50
N ARG A 177 88.69 16.02 -49.41
CA ARG A 177 88.93 15.79 -50.83
C ARG A 177 89.46 17.06 -51.49
N ASP A 178 88.92 18.22 -51.17
CA ASP A 178 89.37 19.51 -51.69
C ASP A 178 90.78 19.86 -51.19
N LEU A 179 91.06 19.69 -49.90
CA LEU A 179 92.40 19.87 -49.33
C LEU A 179 93.43 18.91 -49.97
N ARG A 180 93.05 17.66 -50.27
CA ARG A 180 93.92 16.74 -51.03
C ARG A 180 94.19 17.24 -52.45
N GLN A 181 93.19 17.81 -53.11
CA GLN A 181 93.37 18.44 -54.43
C GLN A 181 94.28 19.67 -54.34
N GLU A 182 94.09 20.55 -53.35
CA GLU A 182 94.98 21.70 -53.11
C GLU A 182 96.42 21.27 -52.83
N LEU A 183 96.62 20.22 -52.03
CA LEU A 183 97.95 19.65 -51.79
C LEU A 183 98.56 19.07 -53.07
N ALA A 184 97.78 18.38 -53.91
CA ALA A 184 98.23 17.86 -55.19
C ALA A 184 98.63 18.99 -56.16
N VAL A 185 97.86 20.09 -56.19
CA VAL A 185 98.19 21.30 -56.98
C VAL A 185 99.47 21.96 -56.45
N ARG A 186 99.61 22.14 -55.13
CA ARG A 186 100.86 22.66 -54.54
C ARG A 186 102.07 21.76 -54.79
N GLN A 187 101.88 20.45 -54.89
CA GLN A 187 102.92 19.50 -55.29
C GLN A 187 103.26 19.59 -56.79
N LEU A 188 102.31 19.96 -57.66
CA LEU A 188 102.56 20.27 -59.07
C LEU A 188 103.25 21.63 -59.26
N GLU A 189 102.89 22.64 -58.46
CA GLU A 189 103.51 23.98 -58.51
C GLU A 189 104.95 24.02 -57.96
N LYS A 190 105.35 23.04 -57.13
CA LYS A 190 106.69 22.97 -56.52
C LYS A 190 107.76 22.18 -57.28
N LYS A 191 107.57 21.79 -58.55
CA LYS A 191 108.59 21.02 -59.31
C LYS A 191 109.60 21.87 -60.11
N LYS A 192 110.56 22.49 -59.42
CA LYS A 192 112.02 22.49 -59.74
C LYS A 192 112.83 22.93 -58.50
N PRO A 193 114.07 22.47 -58.33
CA PRO A 193 114.42 21.41 -57.40
C PRO A 193 115.22 21.93 -56.19
N GLU A 194 115.36 21.06 -55.18
CA GLU A 194 116.58 20.75 -54.43
C GLU A 194 116.32 20.49 -52.94
N ASP A 195 117.10 19.53 -52.46
CA ASP A 195 117.24 19.02 -51.10
C ASP A 195 117.40 20.13 -50.05
N PHE A 196 117.08 19.83 -48.79
CA PHE A 196 118.09 19.85 -47.73
C PHE A 196 117.60 19.16 -46.46
N ASN A 197 118.59 18.49 -45.88
CA ASN A 197 118.60 17.56 -44.76
C ASN A 197 118.46 18.26 -43.38
N LYS A 198 118.34 17.42 -42.33
CA LYS A 198 118.49 17.66 -40.87
C LYS A 198 117.26 18.14 -40.09
N GLU A 199 117.06 17.82 -38.81
CA GLU A 199 117.45 16.74 -37.91
C GLU A 199 116.67 17.05 -36.62
N ASN A 200 116.09 16.01 -36.00
CA ASN A 200 116.09 15.78 -34.55
C ASN A 200 115.31 16.69 -33.55
N LYS A 201 114.72 15.97 -32.56
CA LYS A 201 114.43 16.30 -31.16
C LYS A 201 113.02 16.79 -30.75
N GLU A 202 112.27 15.80 -30.24
CA GLU A 202 111.52 15.85 -28.96
C GLU A 202 112.21 16.69 -27.85
N PRO A 203 111.51 17.23 -26.81
CA PRO A 203 110.64 16.42 -25.94
C PRO A 203 109.46 17.08 -25.19
N ALA A 204 108.53 16.21 -24.78
CA ALA A 204 107.95 15.98 -23.44
C ALA A 204 107.47 17.13 -22.50
N ASP A 205 106.20 16.97 -22.07
CA ASP A 205 105.75 16.74 -20.67
C ASP A 205 105.08 17.88 -19.85
N LYS A 206 104.12 17.44 -19.00
CA LYS A 206 103.58 18.06 -17.75
C LYS A 206 102.45 19.11 -17.89
N LEU A 207 101.40 19.21 -17.04
CA LEU A 207 100.97 18.52 -15.82
C LEU A 207 99.50 18.93 -15.46
N SER A 208 98.68 17.98 -14.97
CA SER A 208 97.83 17.99 -13.74
C SER A 208 96.74 19.06 -13.42
N THR A 209 95.43 18.68 -13.31
CA THR A 209 94.55 18.40 -12.10
C THR A 209 93.95 19.63 -11.37
N PRO A 210 93.00 19.55 -10.39
CA PRO A 210 91.97 18.54 -9.94
C PRO A 210 90.54 19.16 -9.72
N VAL A 211 89.46 18.51 -9.25
CA VAL A 211 89.00 18.19 -7.85
C VAL A 211 87.58 17.53 -7.95
N LYS A 212 87.33 16.29 -7.46
CA LYS A 212 86.70 15.79 -6.17
C LYS A 212 85.24 16.26 -5.89
N THR A 213 84.23 15.44 -5.56
CA THR A 213 83.99 14.47 -4.43
C THR A 213 82.68 13.65 -4.70
N GLU A 214 82.63 12.31 -4.61
CA GLU A 214 82.38 11.36 -3.47
C GLU A 214 80.90 10.98 -3.15
N ALA A 215 80.67 9.78 -2.59
CA ALA A 215 79.49 8.91 -2.78
C ALA A 215 79.02 8.13 -1.49
N ILE A 216 77.70 7.83 -1.36
CA ILE A 216 76.98 6.60 -0.83
C ILE A 216 77.04 6.25 0.72
N PRO A 217 76.24 5.35 1.42
CA PRO A 217 74.84 4.75 1.37
C PRO A 217 74.01 4.71 2.73
N SER A 218 72.76 4.16 2.72
CA SER A 218 72.11 3.16 3.65
C SER A 218 70.69 3.44 4.27
N GLU A 219 69.92 2.35 4.49
CA GLU A 219 68.47 2.08 4.80
C GLU A 219 67.90 2.46 6.24
N PRO A 220 66.80 1.86 6.81
CA PRO A 220 65.33 1.99 6.57
C PRO A 220 64.48 2.30 7.86
N LEU A 221 63.15 2.57 7.75
CA LEU A 221 62.01 2.07 8.59
C LEU A 221 60.76 3.01 8.69
N ALA A 222 59.59 2.33 8.65
CA ALA A 222 58.33 2.58 9.36
C ALA A 222 57.24 3.56 8.84
N ASN A 223 56.12 2.92 8.46
CA ASN A 223 54.72 3.17 8.84
C ASN A 223 53.98 4.44 8.39
N LEU A 224 52.98 4.26 7.50
CA LEU A 224 51.58 4.41 7.90
C LEU A 224 50.65 3.51 7.04
N HIS A 225 49.89 2.68 7.75
CA HIS A 225 48.61 2.03 7.45
C HIS A 225 47.61 2.96 6.72
N THR A 226 46.57 2.60 5.97
CA THR A 226 45.80 1.35 5.73
C THR A 226 44.75 1.65 4.65
N ASN A 227 44.34 0.63 3.89
CA ASN A 227 43.03 0.55 3.20
C ASN A 227 41.87 0.95 4.14
N THR A 228 40.71 1.35 3.60
CA THR A 228 39.43 0.62 3.78
C THR A 228 38.21 1.42 3.27
N ILE A 229 37.46 0.76 2.39
CA ILE A 229 36.07 0.99 2.01
C ILE A 229 35.16 0.62 3.20
N ALA A 230 34.21 1.47 3.59
CA ALA A 230 33.04 1.08 4.39
C ALA A 230 32.05 2.26 4.41
N THR A 231 30.91 2.18 3.71
CA THR A 231 29.62 1.67 4.24
C THR A 231 29.10 2.42 5.45
N SER A 232 27.92 3.04 5.27
CA SER A 232 26.97 3.42 6.32
C SER A 232 26.80 2.32 7.38
N PRO A 233 26.43 2.66 8.62
CA PRO A 233 25.02 2.43 8.99
C PRO A 233 24.41 3.40 10.03
N LEU A 234 23.09 3.60 9.85
CA LEU A 234 22.01 3.76 10.83
C LEU A 234 22.38 3.76 12.34
N HIS A 235 21.95 4.78 13.11
CA HIS A 235 20.78 4.70 14.04
C HIS A 235 20.56 5.97 14.88
N ALA A 236 19.27 6.29 15.05
CA ALA A 236 18.58 6.91 16.21
C ALA A 236 19.16 8.16 16.91
N GLY A 237 18.45 9.28 16.75
CA GLY A 237 18.45 10.41 17.66
C GLY A 237 17.11 11.14 17.61
N TYR A 238 16.29 10.96 18.64
CA TYR A 238 15.11 11.78 18.94
C TYR A 238 15.51 13.27 18.98
N GLY A 239 14.77 14.13 18.26
CA GLY A 239 14.86 15.58 18.42
C GLY A 239 14.86 16.38 17.12
N SER A 240 13.68 16.84 16.72
CA SER A 240 13.44 18.05 15.91
C SER A 240 14.32 18.28 14.67
N SER A 241 14.41 17.32 13.76
CA SER A 241 14.80 17.66 12.38
C SER A 241 13.63 18.37 11.68
N PRO A 242 13.81 19.58 11.12
CA PRO A 242 12.73 20.27 10.42
C PRO A 242 12.28 19.41 9.24
N LEU A 243 10.98 19.06 9.23
CA LEU A 243 10.37 18.30 8.13
C LEU A 243 10.75 18.94 6.79
N THR A 244 11.15 18.11 5.83
CA THR A 244 11.41 18.57 4.46
C THR A 244 10.16 19.28 3.93
N PRO A 245 10.30 20.33 3.09
CA PRO A 245 9.16 21.08 2.56
C PRO A 245 8.08 20.17 1.94
N SER A 246 8.50 19.08 1.27
CA SER A 246 7.60 18.08 0.69
C SER A 246 6.81 17.29 1.75
N ALA A 247 7.46 16.83 2.83
CA ALA A 247 6.78 16.13 3.93
C ALA A 247 5.78 17.05 4.67
N ARG A 248 6.10 18.34 4.80
CA ARG A 248 5.21 19.34 5.41
C ARG A 248 3.95 19.55 4.56
N ILE A 249 4.11 19.72 3.24
CA ILE A 249 2.98 19.93 2.32
C ILE A 249 2.07 18.69 2.28
N SER A 250 2.66 17.48 2.23
CA SER A 250 1.90 16.23 2.29
C SER A 250 1.11 16.10 3.59
N ALA A 251 1.71 16.39 4.74
CA ALA A 251 1.03 16.36 6.02
C ALA A 251 -0.13 17.38 6.10
N LEU A 252 0.06 18.60 5.59
CA LEU A 252 -0.99 19.62 5.55
C LEU A 252 -2.17 19.21 4.65
N ASN A 253 -1.91 18.58 3.51
CA ASN A 253 -2.96 18.07 2.62
C ASN A 253 -3.77 16.95 3.28
N ILE A 254 -3.10 16.01 3.96
CA ILE A 254 -3.76 14.93 4.70
C ILE A 254 -4.64 15.50 5.82
N VAL A 255 -4.12 16.45 6.59
CA VAL A 255 -4.88 17.13 7.66
C VAL A 255 -6.07 17.89 7.07
N GLY A 256 -5.89 18.58 5.95
CA GLY A 256 -6.97 19.27 5.24
C GLY A 256 -8.08 18.33 4.76
N ASP A 257 -7.71 17.17 4.22
CA ASP A 257 -8.68 16.16 3.78
C ASP A 257 -9.41 15.50 4.95
N LEU A 258 -8.73 15.26 6.08
CA LEU A 258 -9.37 14.78 7.30
C LEU A 258 -10.39 15.80 7.83
N LEU A 259 -10.03 17.07 7.91
CA LEU A 259 -10.95 18.13 8.37
C LEU A 259 -12.17 18.25 7.46
N ARG A 260 -12.01 18.13 6.14
CA ARG A 260 -13.14 18.13 5.20
C ARG A 260 -14.05 16.92 5.40
N LYS A 261 -13.48 15.73 5.64
CA LYS A 261 -14.24 14.50 5.94
C LYS A 261 -14.98 14.60 7.28
N VAL A 262 -14.34 15.14 8.32
CA VAL A 262 -14.97 15.38 9.63
C VAL A 262 -16.14 16.35 9.49
N GLY A 263 -15.97 17.48 8.78
CA GLY A 263 -17.07 18.42 8.53
C GLY A 263 -18.24 17.80 7.75
N ALA A 264 -17.97 16.93 6.78
CA ALA A 264 -19.01 16.18 6.06
C ALA A 264 -19.75 15.18 6.97
N LEU A 265 -19.04 14.53 7.88
CA LEU A 265 -19.64 13.61 8.87
C LEU A 265 -20.47 14.37 9.90
N GLU A 266 -20.01 15.52 10.39
CA GLU A 266 -20.77 16.37 11.32
C GLU A 266 -22.05 16.90 10.68
N SER A 267 -22.01 17.29 9.39
CA SER A 267 -23.19 17.70 8.63
C SER A 267 -24.21 16.56 8.48
N LYS A 268 -23.75 15.35 8.16
CA LYS A 268 -24.61 14.16 8.11
C LYS A 268 -25.20 13.82 9.47
N LEU A 269 -24.41 13.90 10.54
CA LEU A 269 -24.85 13.62 11.91
C LEU A 269 -25.91 14.64 12.37
N ALA A 270 -25.71 15.93 12.04
CA ALA A 270 -26.69 16.97 12.29
C ALA A 270 -28.00 16.74 11.54
N SER A 271 -27.92 16.29 10.28
CA SER A 271 -29.09 15.92 9.47
C SER A 271 -29.86 14.73 10.08
N CYS A 272 -29.15 13.67 10.50
CA CYS A 272 -29.77 12.54 11.20
C CYS A 272 -30.42 12.95 12.53
N ARG A 273 -29.80 13.85 13.30
CA ARG A 273 -30.37 14.37 14.55
C ARG A 273 -31.66 15.16 14.32
N ASN A 274 -31.75 15.91 13.22
CA ASN A 274 -32.96 16.64 12.86
C ASN A 274 -34.07 15.70 12.41
N PHE A 275 -33.75 14.65 11.63
CA PHE A 275 -34.71 13.64 11.22
C PHE A 275 -35.33 12.88 12.41
N VAL A 276 -34.54 12.58 13.45
CA VAL A 276 -35.03 11.96 14.69
C VAL A 276 -35.90 12.91 15.52
N LYS A 277 -35.69 14.23 15.42
CA LYS A 277 -36.53 15.22 16.12
C LYS A 277 -37.83 15.56 15.38
N GLU A 278 -37.88 15.37 14.06
CA GLU A 278 -39.08 15.60 13.24
C GLU A 278 -40.03 14.39 13.18
N GLN A 279 -39.67 13.25 13.77
CA GLN A 279 -40.65 12.20 14.11
C GLN A 279 -41.18 12.46 15.53
N PRO A 280 -42.35 13.10 15.70
CA PRO A 280 -43.02 13.09 16.99
C PRO A 280 -43.40 11.64 17.29
N HIS A 281 -43.10 11.19 18.51
CA HIS A 281 -43.60 9.92 19.03
C HIS A 281 -45.13 9.85 18.81
N ASN A 282 -45.57 8.86 18.03
CA ASN A 282 -46.95 8.35 18.05
C ASN A 282 -47.31 7.86 19.44
#